data_AF-A0A2E8D3L9-F1
#
_entry.id   AF-A0A2E8D3L9-F1
#
_cell.length_a   1.000
_cell.length_b   1.000
_cell.length_c   1.000
_cell.angle_alpha   90.00
_cell.angle_beta   90.00
_cell.angle_gamma   90.00
#
_symmetry.space_group_name_H-M   'P 1'
#
loop_
_entity.id
_entity.type
_entity.pdbx_description
1 polymer ?
#
loop_
_entity_poly.entity_id
_entity_poly.type
_entity_poly.pdbx_seq_one_letter_code
_entity_poly.pdbx_strand_id
1 'polypeptide(L)'
;MAMRIEGTVVSITESGNLVTDIAAAQLENVPRGDVVTVRCDEHETLGIFDGEHGQPPFTLIAIVGSSGCLELEIVEDSAKIMLGVSIGQKVEVSW
;
A
#
# COMPACT_ATOMS: atom_id res chain seq x y z
N MET A 1 -12.47 19.45 0.35
CA MET A 1 -11.00 19.29 0.25
C MET A 1 -10.72 17.83 0.56
N ALA A 2 -10.16 17.08 -0.39
CA ALA A 2 -9.72 15.71 -0.12
C ALA A 2 -8.43 15.78 0.71
N MET A 3 -8.35 14.98 1.77
CA MET A 3 -7.14 14.82 2.55
C MET A 3 -6.24 13.82 1.83
N ARG A 4 -4.92 14.05 1.86
CA ARG A 4 -3.97 13.11 1.27
C ARG A 4 -2.65 13.05 2.03
N ILE A 5 -2.00 11.91 1.92
CA ILE A 5 -0.62 11.67 2.35
C ILE A 5 0.16 11.22 1.11
N GLU A 6 1.30 11.87 0.87
CA GLU A 6 2.21 11.53 -0.21
C GLU A 6 3.46 10.89 0.40
N GLY A 7 3.97 9.85 -0.25
CA GLY A 7 5.15 9.11 0.15
C GLY A 7 5.84 8.44 -1.04
N THR A 8 6.81 7.60 -0.75
CA THR A 8 7.58 6.86 -1.74
C THR A 8 7.89 5.44 -1.30
N VAL A 9 8.04 4.53 -2.26
CA VAL A 9 8.56 3.17 -2.01
C VAL A 9 10.03 3.27 -1.61
N VAL A 10 10.37 2.84 -0.39
CA VAL A 10 11.74 2.90 0.15
C VAL A 10 12.45 1.57 0.13
N SER A 11 11.71 0.46 0.15
CA SER A 11 12.28 -0.89 0.08
C SER A 11 11.25 -1.89 -0.44
N ILE A 12 11.72 -3.11 -0.71
CA ILE A 12 10.87 -4.22 -1.17
C ILE A 12 11.20 -5.42 -0.29
N THR A 13 10.18 -6.10 0.24
CA THR A 13 10.36 -7.29 1.07
C THR A 13 10.80 -8.49 0.24
N GLU A 14 11.26 -9.57 0.89
CA GLU A 14 11.63 -10.81 0.20
C GLU A 14 10.45 -11.44 -0.57
N SER A 15 9.22 -11.30 -0.04
CA SER A 15 7.98 -11.72 -0.71
C SER A 15 7.62 -10.84 -1.91
N GLY A 16 8.21 -9.65 -2.02
CA GLY A 16 7.96 -8.71 -3.12
C GLY A 16 6.94 -7.62 -2.82
N ASN A 17 6.58 -7.41 -1.55
CA ASN A 17 5.74 -6.29 -1.12
C ASN A 17 6.53 -4.98 -1.19
N LEU A 18 5.87 -3.90 -1.60
CA LEU A 18 6.48 -2.58 -1.70
C LEU A 18 6.31 -1.85 -0.37
N VAL A 19 7.41 -1.60 0.34
CA VAL A 19 7.37 -0.87 1.62
C VAL A 19 7.56 0.61 1.34
N THR A 20 6.70 1.45 1.92
CA THR A 20 6.75 2.91 1.75
C THR A 20 7.35 3.62 2.96
N ASP A 21 7.62 4.91 2.82
CA ASP A 21 7.97 5.83 3.93
C ASP A 21 6.75 6.32 4.73
N ILE A 22 5.53 5.90 4.36
CA ILE A 22 4.30 6.29 5.07
C ILE A 22 4.16 5.43 6.32
N ALA A 23 4.52 6.00 7.48
CA ALA A 23 4.47 5.28 8.74
C ALA A 23 3.03 4.98 9.18
N ALA A 24 2.82 3.86 9.87
CA ALA A 24 1.51 3.49 10.44
C ALA A 24 0.92 4.62 11.32
N ALA A 25 1.76 5.35 12.04
CA ALA A 25 1.37 6.50 12.85
C ALA A 25 0.72 7.64 12.01
N GLN A 26 1.14 7.82 10.75
CA GLN A 26 0.52 8.79 9.84
C GLN A 26 -0.87 8.34 9.38
N LEU A 27 -1.14 7.03 9.44
CA LEU A 27 -2.38 6.40 9.01
C LEU A 27 -3.40 6.21 10.14
N GLU A 28 -3.08 6.58 11.38
CA GLU A 28 -3.99 6.42 12.54
C GLU A 28 -5.29 7.21 12.38
N ASN A 29 -5.22 8.39 11.74
CA ASN A 29 -6.39 9.25 11.50
C ASN A 29 -7.00 9.07 10.10
N VAL A 30 -6.49 8.13 9.32
CA VAL A 30 -7.02 7.81 7.99
C VAL A 30 -8.20 6.84 8.18
N PRO A 31 -9.36 7.09 7.55
CA PRO A 31 -10.47 6.16 7.59
C PRO A 31 -10.07 4.80 7.01
N ARG A 32 -10.88 3.78 7.24
CA ARG A 32 -10.64 2.42 6.70
C ARG A 32 -11.77 2.07 5.73
N GLY A 33 -11.50 1.11 4.85
CA GLY A 33 -12.47 0.66 3.84
C GLY A 33 -12.42 1.48 2.54
N ASP A 34 -13.49 1.38 1.77
CA ASP A 34 -13.60 1.84 0.37
C ASP A 34 -13.53 3.36 0.15
N VAL A 35 -13.60 4.14 1.23
CA VAL A 35 -13.43 5.61 1.20
C VAL A 35 -11.97 6.06 1.06
N VAL A 36 -11.01 5.15 1.25
CA VAL A 36 -9.59 5.43 1.04
C VAL A 36 -9.15 4.88 -0.29
N THR A 37 -8.44 5.69 -1.06
CA THR A 37 -7.71 5.24 -2.26
C THR A 37 -6.23 5.27 -1.97
N VAL A 38 -5.54 4.16 -2.27
CA VAL A 38 -4.08 4.09 -2.25
C VAL A 38 -3.61 3.91 -3.68
N ARG A 39 -2.78 4.84 -4.15
CA ARG A 39 -2.25 4.86 -5.51
C ARG A 39 -0.74 4.74 -5.51
N CYS A 40 -0.22 3.88 -6.36
CA CYS A 40 1.21 3.73 -6.62
C CYS A 40 1.42 3.72 -8.12
N ASP A 41 2.01 4.79 -8.66
CA ASP A 41 2.12 5.01 -10.10
C ASP A 41 0.75 5.04 -10.82
N GLU A 42 0.55 4.14 -11.78
CA GLU A 42 -0.71 3.92 -12.49
C GLU A 42 -1.66 2.92 -11.80
N HIS A 43 -1.19 2.27 -10.72
CA HIS A 43 -1.95 1.26 -9.99
C HIS A 43 -2.65 1.85 -8.79
N GLU A 44 -3.87 1.37 -8.51
CA GLU A 44 -4.65 1.82 -7.36
C GLU A 44 -5.40 0.67 -6.69
N THR A 45 -5.66 0.84 -5.40
CA THR A 45 -6.49 -0.04 -4.59
C THR A 45 -7.30 0.78 -3.58
N LEU A 46 -8.33 0.15 -3.03
CA LEU A 46 -9.24 0.76 -2.07
C LEU A 46 -9.04 0.16 -0.68
N GLY A 47 -9.04 1.04 0.31
CA GLY A 47 -8.85 0.68 1.69
C GLY A 47 -7.40 0.40 2.07
N ILE A 48 -7.20 0.33 3.39
CA ILE A 48 -5.96 -0.09 4.01
C ILE A 48 -6.33 -1.19 4.99
N PHE A 49 -5.84 -2.40 4.72
CA PHE A 49 -6.13 -3.58 5.49
C PHE A 49 -5.07 -3.84 6.56
N ASP A 50 -5.38 -4.75 7.48
CA ASP A 50 -4.41 -5.38 8.35
C ASP A 50 -3.81 -6.63 7.66
N GLY A 51 -2.91 -7.34 8.35
CA GLY A 51 -2.25 -8.53 7.80
C GLY A 51 -3.17 -9.72 7.53
N GLU A 52 -4.41 -9.75 8.05
CA GLU A 52 -5.41 -10.79 7.78
C GLU A 52 -6.60 -10.22 7.00
N HIS A 53 -6.36 -9.86 5.75
CA HIS A 53 -7.31 -9.08 4.94
C HIS A 53 -8.38 -9.90 4.19
N GLY A 54 -8.21 -11.23 4.07
CA GLY A 54 -9.18 -12.14 3.43
C GLY A 54 -9.49 -11.85 1.94
N GLN A 55 -8.64 -11.03 1.29
CA GLN A 55 -8.81 -10.63 -0.10
C GLN A 55 -8.43 -11.78 -1.04
N PRO A 56 -9.02 -11.86 -2.25
CA PRO A 56 -8.76 -12.96 -3.16
C PRO A 56 -7.34 -12.88 -3.76
N PRO A 57 -6.77 -14.02 -4.21
CA PRO A 57 -5.47 -14.06 -4.87
C PRO A 57 -5.38 -13.09 -6.05
N PHE A 58 -4.18 -12.57 -6.32
CA PHE A 58 -3.87 -11.60 -7.38
C PHE A 58 -4.55 -10.23 -7.23
N THR A 59 -5.02 -9.89 -6.03
CA THR A 59 -5.59 -8.57 -5.72
C THR A 59 -4.50 -7.64 -5.20
N LEU A 60 -4.43 -6.42 -5.76
CA LEU A 60 -3.61 -5.35 -5.19
C LEU A 60 -4.29 -4.81 -3.93
N ILE A 61 -3.57 -4.83 -2.82
CA ILE A 61 -4.04 -4.33 -1.54
C ILE A 61 -2.98 -3.44 -0.90
N ALA A 62 -3.44 -2.53 -0.05
CA ALA A 62 -2.58 -1.75 0.82
C ALA A 62 -2.74 -2.26 2.24
N ILE A 63 -1.63 -2.59 2.92
CA ILE A 63 -1.65 -3.13 4.29
C ILE A 63 -0.72 -2.33 5.19
N VAL A 64 -1.01 -2.32 6.49
CA VAL A 64 -0.01 -1.96 7.49
C VAL A 64 0.64 -3.25 7.97
N GLY A 65 1.75 -3.60 7.33
CA GLY A 65 2.46 -4.86 7.57
C GLY A 65 3.44 -4.80 8.74
N SER A 66 4.31 -5.81 8.82
CA SER A 66 5.29 -5.93 9.90
C SER A 66 6.41 -4.89 9.86
N SER A 67 6.57 -4.16 8.74
CA SER A 67 7.51 -3.05 8.64
C SER A 67 7.13 -1.83 9.50
N GLY A 68 5.87 -1.75 9.94
CA GLY A 68 5.34 -0.55 10.60
C GLY A 68 5.05 0.61 9.65
N CYS A 69 5.15 0.40 8.35
CA CYS A 69 4.80 1.33 7.29
C CYS A 69 3.64 0.78 6.45
N LEU A 70 3.09 1.63 5.58
CA LEU A 70 2.20 1.20 4.51
C LEU A 70 2.99 0.34 3.52
N GLU A 71 2.45 -0.84 3.24
CA GLU A 71 2.97 -1.79 2.28
C GLU A 71 1.94 -2.01 1.17
N LEU A 72 2.40 -2.21 -0.06
CA LEU A 72 1.56 -2.67 -1.17
C LEU A 72 1.88 -4.11 -1.47
N GLU A 73 0.85 -4.94 -1.44
CA GLU A 73 0.93 -6.38 -1.62
C GLU A 73 0.03 -6.80 -2.78
N ILE A 74 0.47 -7.83 -3.51
CA ILE A 74 -0.44 -8.63 -4.32
C ILE A 74 -0.67 -9.92 -3.57
N VAL A 75 -1.93 -10.23 -3.27
CA VAL A 75 -2.27 -11.44 -2.52
C VAL A 75 -1.74 -12.68 -3.25
N GLU A 76 -0.91 -13.47 -2.55
CA GLU A 76 -0.26 -14.69 -3.06
C GLU A 76 0.74 -14.47 -4.22
N ASP A 77 1.16 -13.23 -4.52
CA ASP A 77 2.15 -12.95 -5.56
C ASP A 77 3.05 -11.74 -5.21
N SER A 78 4.04 -11.46 -6.04
CA SER A 78 4.99 -10.37 -5.87
C SER A 78 4.47 -9.08 -6.48
N ALA A 79 4.15 -8.09 -5.65
CA ALA A 79 3.76 -6.75 -6.10
C ALA A 79 4.85 -6.09 -6.97
N LYS A 80 6.12 -6.25 -6.61
CA LYS A 80 7.25 -5.79 -7.44
C LYS A 80 7.19 -6.35 -8.86
N ILE A 81 7.01 -7.66 -9.01
CA ILE A 81 7.05 -8.33 -10.32
C ILE A 81 5.81 -7.96 -11.13
N MET A 82 4.63 -8.00 -10.51
CA MET A 82 3.37 -7.76 -11.21
C MET A 82 3.15 -6.29 -11.57
N LEU A 83 3.50 -5.37 -10.68
CA LEU A 83 3.29 -3.93 -10.90
C LEU A 83 4.44 -3.28 -11.68
N GLY A 84 5.62 -3.92 -11.74
CA GLY A 84 6.82 -3.36 -12.36
C GLY A 84 7.40 -2.16 -11.62
N VAL A 85 7.01 -1.97 -10.35
CA VAL A 85 7.38 -0.80 -9.54
C VAL A 85 8.79 -0.93 -8.94
N SER A 86 9.50 0.18 -8.89
CA SER A 86 10.85 0.30 -8.31
C SER A 86 10.88 1.16 -7.05
N ILE A 87 11.96 1.04 -6.27
CA ILE A 87 12.26 1.95 -5.16
C ILE A 87 12.32 3.39 -5.69
N GLY A 88 11.74 4.33 -4.94
CA GLY A 88 11.58 5.73 -5.29
C GLY A 88 10.25 6.06 -5.96
N GLN A 89 9.43 5.05 -6.30
CA GLN A 89 8.11 5.29 -6.88
C GLN A 89 7.19 6.01 -5.90
N LYS A 90 6.42 6.98 -6.41
CA LYS A 90 5.47 7.75 -5.60
C LYS A 90 4.27 6.91 -5.19
N VAL A 91 3.87 7.09 -3.93
CA VAL A 91 2.65 6.54 -3.35
C VAL A 91 1.80 7.67 -2.79
N GLU A 92 0.50 7.63 -3.04
CA GLU A 92 -0.48 8.57 -2.51
C GLU A 92 -1.58 7.79 -1.79
N VAL A 93 -1.99 8.28 -0.61
CA VAL A 93 -3.18 7.84 0.11
C VAL A 93 -4.14 9.02 0.18
N SER A 94 -5.38 8.88 -0.30
CA SER A 94 -6.37 9.96 -0.33
C SER A 94 -7.73 9.53 0.22
N TRP A 95 -8.43 10.44 0.92
CA TRP A 95 -9.78 10.25 1.49
C TRP A 95 -10.54 11.57 1.72
#